data_AF-A0A484MM00-F1
#
_entry.id   AF-A0A484MM00-F1
#
_cell.length_a   1.000
_cell.length_b   1.000
_cell.length_c   1.000
_cell.angle_alpha   90.00
_cell.angle_beta   90.00
_cell.angle_gamma   90.00
#
_symmetry.space_group_name_H-M   'P 1'
#
loop_
_entity.id
_entity.type
_entity.pdbx_description
1 polymer ?
#
loop_
_entity_poly.entity_id
_entity_poly.type
_entity_poly.pdbx_seq_one_letter_code
_entity_poly.pdbx_strand_id
1 'polypeptide(L)'
;MYHRHFLRRLLAIPATVRRRSLSTLAFDEIRSPPDRSYKFTAFVLHGLLGSGRNWRSFSRSLASSLPSGWRMILVDLRNHGRSAELGCFEQPHTMKNAANDLATLIESQGWNWPDVVIGHSMGGKVALQFAQSCSRGDYGQPAQLPKQGSCGFWTLFQGKWAVKIVMEKLRKFCIP
;
A
#
# COMPACT_ATOMS: atom_id res chain seq x y z
N MET A 1 44.91 41.89 35.60
CA MET A 1 43.55 42.39 35.86
C MET A 1 42.55 41.49 35.15
N TYR A 2 41.82 40.68 35.91
CA TYR A 2 40.73 39.83 35.44
C TYR A 2 39.54 40.71 35.00
N HIS A 3 38.94 40.41 33.84
CA HIS A 3 37.60 40.90 33.51
C HIS A 3 36.67 39.74 33.15
N ARG A 4 35.48 39.83 33.74
CA ARG A 4 34.45 38.82 33.90
C ARG A 4 33.46 38.82 32.73
N HIS A 5 32.89 37.64 32.49
CA HIS A 5 31.51 37.33 32.03
C HIS A 5 30.98 37.97 30.73
N PHE A 6 30.66 37.11 29.74
CA PHE A 6 29.26 36.78 29.42
C PHE A 6 29.17 35.55 28.50
N LEU A 7 28.85 34.38 29.06
CA LEU A 7 28.44 33.21 28.29
C LEU A 7 26.99 33.39 27.83
N ARG A 8 26.78 33.70 26.55
CA ARG A 8 25.46 33.60 25.91
C ARG A 8 25.18 32.13 25.58
N ARG A 9 24.51 31.46 26.51
CA ARG A 9 23.88 30.15 26.31
C ARG A 9 22.73 30.33 25.32
N LEU A 10 22.98 30.11 24.03
CA LEU A 10 21.91 29.91 23.05
C LEU A 10 21.27 28.56 23.37
N LEU A 11 20.15 28.61 24.09
CA LEU A 11 19.24 27.49 24.20
C LEU A 11 18.71 27.21 22.79
N ALA A 12 19.31 26.22 22.12
CA ALA A 12 18.71 25.61 20.95
C ALA A 12 17.37 25.02 21.39
N ILE A 13 16.28 25.70 21.05
CA ILE A 13 14.94 25.16 21.13
C ILE A 13 14.94 23.98 20.16
N PRO A 14 14.79 22.72 20.60
CA PRO A 14 14.55 21.67 19.64
C PRO A 14 13.20 21.99 19.01
N ALA A 15 13.21 22.36 17.74
CA ALA A 15 12.01 22.33 16.94
C ALA A 15 11.59 20.85 16.89
N THR A 16 10.74 20.46 17.85
CA THR A 16 9.96 19.23 17.75
C THR A 16 9.16 19.36 16.47
N VAL A 17 9.68 18.80 15.38
CA VAL A 17 8.89 18.46 14.21
C VAL A 17 7.89 17.45 14.72
N ARG A 18 6.74 17.95 15.17
CA ARG A 18 5.58 17.14 15.44
C ARG A 18 5.24 16.51 14.10
N ARG A 19 5.73 15.28 13.87
CA ARG A 19 5.28 14.41 12.79
C ARG A 19 3.77 14.34 12.99
N ARG A 20 3.00 15.16 12.25
CA ARG A 20 1.55 15.05 12.26
C ARG A 20 1.32 13.58 11.96
N SER A 21 0.64 12.88 12.86
CA SER A 21 0.15 11.54 12.59
C SER A 21 -0.77 11.71 11.39
N LEU A 22 -0.24 11.54 10.19
CA LEU A 22 -1.05 11.53 8.98
C LEU A 22 -1.95 10.33 9.16
N SER A 23 -3.23 10.58 9.37
CA SER A 23 -4.24 9.54 9.33
C SER A 23 -4.26 8.97 7.92
N THR A 24 -3.54 7.88 7.69
CA THR A 24 -3.52 7.16 6.41
C THR A 24 -4.63 6.13 6.36
N LEU A 25 -4.85 5.52 5.19
CA LEU A 25 -5.88 4.48 5.01
C LEU A 25 -5.82 3.41 6.10
N ALA A 26 -6.98 3.03 6.62
CA ALA A 26 -7.09 1.87 7.50
C ALA A 26 -6.86 0.58 6.70
N PHE A 27 -6.29 -0.42 7.36
CA PHE A 27 -6.03 -1.72 6.76
C PHE A 27 -6.12 -2.84 7.79
N ASP A 28 -6.32 -4.07 7.31
CA ASP A 28 -6.02 -5.28 8.07
C ASP A 28 -4.81 -5.98 7.47
N GLU A 29 -4.05 -6.64 8.33
CA GLU A 29 -2.89 -7.42 7.92
C GLU A 29 -3.12 -8.91 8.17
N ILE A 30 -2.74 -9.73 7.19
CA ILE A 30 -2.74 -11.18 7.29
C ILE A 30 -1.35 -11.69 6.91
N ARG A 31 -0.71 -12.41 7.83
CA ARG A 31 0.56 -13.09 7.62
C ARG A 31 0.35 -14.60 7.65
N SER A 32 1.07 -15.32 6.80
CA SER A 32 1.09 -16.79 6.82
C SER A 32 2.52 -17.31 6.61
N PRO A 33 3.17 -17.89 7.65
CA PRO A 33 2.74 -17.98 9.06
C PRO A 33 2.89 -16.63 9.82
N PRO A 34 2.16 -16.42 10.95
CA PRO A 34 2.03 -15.12 11.62
C PRO A 34 3.30 -14.60 12.32
N ASP A 35 4.20 -15.50 12.68
CA ASP A 35 5.40 -15.33 13.50
C ASP A 35 6.71 -15.27 12.70
N ARG A 36 6.64 -15.37 11.36
CA ARG A 36 7.81 -15.33 10.47
C ARG A 36 7.93 -14.00 9.74
N SER A 37 9.17 -13.62 9.41
CA SER A 37 9.44 -12.52 8.49
C SER A 37 8.74 -12.76 7.14
N TYR A 38 8.03 -11.77 6.62
CA TYR A 38 7.47 -11.81 5.27
C TYR A 38 8.54 -11.45 4.24
N LYS A 39 8.44 -12.05 3.06
CA LYS A 39 9.30 -11.77 1.90
C LYS A 39 8.57 -10.98 0.82
N PHE A 40 7.25 -11.22 0.69
CA PHE A 40 6.42 -10.61 -0.34
C PHE A 40 5.21 -9.93 0.28
N THR A 41 4.80 -8.81 -0.29
CA THR A 41 3.61 -8.06 0.15
C THR A 41 2.60 -7.94 -0.99
N ALA A 42 1.34 -8.28 -0.70
CA ALA A 42 0.23 -8.06 -1.61
C ALA A 42 -0.81 -7.11 -0.99
N PHE A 43 -1.19 -6.07 -1.73
CA PHE A 43 -2.30 -5.21 -1.38
C PHE A 43 -3.59 -5.77 -1.98
N VAL A 44 -4.68 -5.75 -1.21
CA VAL A 44 -6.01 -6.22 -1.62
C VAL A 44 -7.00 -5.08 -1.45
N LEU A 45 -7.54 -4.60 -2.57
CA LEU A 45 -8.39 -3.41 -2.66
C LEU A 45 -9.83 -3.82 -2.99
N HIS A 46 -10.77 -3.43 -2.12
CA HIS A 46 -12.19 -3.73 -2.31
C HIS A 46 -12.86 -2.83 -3.37
N GLY A 47 -14.10 -3.18 -3.74
CA GLY A 47 -14.95 -2.37 -4.64
C GLY A 47 -15.82 -1.34 -3.90
N LEU A 48 -16.66 -0.61 -4.64
CA LEU A 48 -17.61 0.35 -4.04
C LEU A 48 -18.49 -0.34 -2.98
N LEU A 49 -18.78 0.37 -1.87
CA LEU A 49 -19.53 -0.13 -0.70
C LEU A 49 -18.86 -1.28 0.08
N GLY A 50 -17.63 -1.63 -0.26
CA GLY A 50 -16.87 -2.68 0.41
C GLY A 50 -15.98 -2.18 1.55
N SER A 51 -15.28 -3.13 2.17
CA SER A 51 -14.19 -2.93 3.11
C SER A 51 -13.15 -4.04 2.95
N GLY A 52 -11.94 -3.82 3.45
CA GLY A 52 -10.89 -4.84 3.54
C GLY A 52 -11.38 -6.08 4.29
N ARG A 53 -12.25 -5.94 5.31
CA ARG A 53 -12.79 -7.09 6.06
C ARG A 53 -13.50 -8.11 5.18
N ASN A 54 -14.17 -7.67 4.11
CA ASN A 54 -14.88 -8.56 3.18
C ASN A 54 -13.93 -9.54 2.46
N TRP A 55 -12.64 -9.21 2.39
CA TRP A 55 -11.63 -9.98 1.68
C TRP A 55 -10.80 -10.90 2.58
N ARG A 56 -11.03 -10.92 3.91
CA ARG A 56 -10.23 -11.70 4.86
C ARG A 56 -10.14 -13.19 4.51
N SER A 57 -11.28 -13.85 4.27
CA SER A 57 -11.31 -15.28 3.96
C SER A 57 -10.60 -15.59 2.64
N PHE A 58 -10.83 -14.76 1.62
CA PHE A 58 -10.13 -14.85 0.33
C PHE A 58 -8.61 -14.70 0.51
N SER A 59 -8.16 -13.66 1.23
CA SER A 59 -6.75 -13.38 1.44
C SER A 59 -6.02 -14.45 2.25
N ARG A 60 -6.68 -15.07 3.25
CA ARG A 60 -6.10 -16.22 3.98
C ARG A 60 -5.93 -17.43 3.08
N SER A 61 -6.99 -17.79 2.35
CA SER A 61 -6.96 -18.92 1.41
C SER A 61 -5.88 -18.71 0.35
N LEU A 62 -5.79 -17.49 -0.17
CA LEU A 62 -4.77 -17.10 -1.12
C LEU A 62 -3.35 -17.23 -0.53
N ALA A 63 -3.08 -16.62 0.62
CA ALA A 63 -1.77 -16.69 1.26
C ALA A 63 -1.32 -18.12 1.58
N SER A 64 -2.25 -18.99 1.99
CA SER A 64 -1.97 -20.42 2.24
C SER A 64 -1.73 -21.24 0.97
N SER A 65 -2.20 -20.77 -0.19
CA SER A 65 -2.00 -21.43 -1.49
C SER A 65 -0.71 -21.02 -2.21
N LEU A 66 -0.03 -19.97 -1.73
CA LEU A 66 1.23 -19.45 -2.26
C LEU A 66 2.42 -19.98 -1.44
N PRO A 67 3.65 -19.91 -1.97
CA PRO A 67 4.86 -20.21 -1.19
C PRO A 67 4.91 -19.38 0.10
N SER A 68 5.46 -19.92 1.18
CA SER A 68 5.48 -19.22 2.48
C SER A 68 6.12 -17.83 2.41
N GLY A 69 5.63 -16.89 3.23
CA GLY A 69 6.23 -15.56 3.37
C GLY A 69 5.45 -14.43 2.70
N TRP A 70 4.17 -14.63 2.38
CA TRP A 70 3.30 -13.55 1.94
C TRP A 70 2.67 -12.80 3.11
N ARG A 71 2.67 -11.48 2.96
CA ARG A 71 1.94 -10.51 3.79
C ARG A 71 0.82 -9.92 2.94
N MET A 72 -0.42 -10.12 3.35
CA MET A 72 -1.59 -9.55 2.69
C MET A 72 -2.07 -8.32 3.46
N ILE A 73 -2.21 -7.19 2.77
CA ILE A 73 -2.71 -5.93 3.33
C ILE A 73 -4.05 -5.62 2.70
N LEU A 74 -5.11 -5.72 3.50
CA LEU A 74 -6.49 -5.56 3.07
C LEU A 74 -6.89 -4.12 3.40
N VAL A 75 -6.88 -3.28 2.39
CA VAL A 75 -6.99 -1.83 2.55
C VAL A 75 -8.46 -1.40 2.51
N ASP A 76 -8.88 -0.59 3.48
CA ASP A 76 -10.13 0.18 3.40
C ASP A 76 -9.83 1.44 2.57
N LEU A 77 -10.34 1.51 1.34
CA LEU A 77 -10.12 2.66 0.45
C LEU A 77 -10.74 3.94 1.02
N ARG A 78 -10.29 5.11 0.53
CA ARG A 78 -10.84 6.41 0.94
C ARG A 78 -12.37 6.41 0.97
N ASN A 79 -12.93 7.02 2.01
CA ASN A 79 -14.37 7.12 2.25
C ASN A 79 -15.11 5.77 2.40
N HIS A 80 -14.40 4.66 2.64
CA HIS A 80 -14.98 3.33 2.84
C HIS A 80 -14.42 2.65 4.08
N GLY A 81 -15.12 1.62 4.59
CA GLY A 81 -14.70 0.87 5.76
C GLY A 81 -14.36 1.79 6.94
N ARG A 82 -13.26 1.52 7.63
CA ARG A 82 -12.77 2.38 8.72
C ARG A 82 -12.12 3.66 8.22
N SER A 83 -11.68 3.71 6.96
CA SER A 83 -11.10 4.92 6.37
C SER A 83 -12.13 6.05 6.24
N ALA A 84 -13.43 5.74 6.18
CA ALA A 84 -14.49 6.74 6.12
C ALA A 84 -14.49 7.70 7.33
N GLU A 85 -14.03 7.24 8.49
CA GLU A 85 -14.02 8.00 9.75
C GLU A 85 -12.84 9.01 9.83
N LEU A 86 -11.85 8.90 8.94
CA LEU A 86 -10.61 9.69 9.04
C LEU A 86 -10.81 11.16 8.65
N GLY A 87 -11.81 11.48 7.82
CA GLY A 87 -12.22 12.84 7.47
C GLY A 87 -11.15 13.74 6.83
N CYS A 88 -9.97 13.21 6.50
CA CYS A 88 -8.78 13.98 6.16
C CYS A 88 -8.27 13.75 4.73
N PHE A 89 -9.09 13.18 3.85
CA PHE A 89 -8.69 12.96 2.45
C PHE A 89 -8.79 14.22 1.62
N GLU A 90 -7.74 14.47 0.84
CA GLU A 90 -7.72 15.58 -0.11
C GLU A 90 -8.78 15.42 -1.22
N GLN A 91 -9.51 16.50 -1.45
CA GLN A 91 -10.39 16.71 -2.59
C GLN A 91 -9.54 17.08 -3.82
N PRO A 92 -9.96 16.72 -5.05
CA PRO A 92 -11.16 15.95 -5.40
C PRO A 92 -11.02 14.44 -5.16
N HIS A 93 -12.13 13.74 -4.96
CA HIS A 93 -12.15 12.28 -4.80
C HIS A 93 -11.99 11.54 -6.14
N THR A 94 -10.76 11.52 -6.67
CA THR A 94 -10.41 10.87 -7.93
C THR A 94 -9.70 9.52 -7.73
N MET A 95 -9.61 8.71 -8.79
CA MET A 95 -8.80 7.48 -8.76
C MET A 95 -7.32 7.76 -8.53
N LYS A 96 -6.80 8.89 -9.04
CA LYS A 96 -5.42 9.32 -8.83
C LYS A 96 -5.17 9.58 -7.35
N ASN A 97 -6.04 10.35 -6.70
CA ASN A 97 -5.88 10.61 -5.27
C ASN A 97 -6.09 9.34 -4.44
N ALA A 98 -7.02 8.45 -4.82
CA ALA A 98 -7.16 7.14 -4.15
C ALA A 98 -5.91 6.26 -4.30
N ALA A 99 -5.18 6.35 -5.42
CA ALA A 99 -3.90 5.68 -5.61
C ALA A 99 -2.79 6.35 -4.77
N ASN A 100 -2.76 7.69 -4.70
CA ASN A 100 -1.82 8.43 -3.86
C ASN A 100 -1.96 8.04 -2.39
N ASP A 101 -3.18 7.82 -1.90
CA ASP A 101 -3.38 7.37 -0.51
C ASP A 101 -2.70 6.02 -0.20
N LEU A 102 -2.58 5.14 -1.20
CA LEU A 102 -1.84 3.89 -1.05
C LEU A 102 -0.34 4.16 -0.90
N ALA A 103 0.21 5.09 -1.69
CA ALA A 103 1.60 5.53 -1.57
C ALA A 103 1.87 6.17 -0.20
N THR A 104 0.98 7.08 0.24
CA THR A 104 1.05 7.70 1.57
C THR A 104 0.96 6.65 2.68
N LEU A 105 0.11 5.63 2.54
CA LEU A 105 0.06 4.51 3.47
C LEU A 105 1.42 3.80 3.54
N ILE A 106 2.00 3.42 2.40
CA ILE A 106 3.30 2.73 2.33
C ILE A 106 4.41 3.56 3.00
N GLU A 107 4.49 4.85 2.66
CA GLU A 107 5.47 5.77 3.22
C GLU A 107 5.29 5.95 4.73
N SER A 108 4.06 6.17 5.20
CA SER A 108 3.77 6.39 6.62
C SER A 108 4.21 5.22 7.51
N GLN A 109 4.12 4.01 6.97
CA GLN A 109 4.48 2.78 7.65
C GLN A 109 5.95 2.39 7.47
N GLY A 110 6.70 3.11 6.61
CA GLY A 110 8.07 2.77 6.27
C GLY A 110 8.19 1.41 5.57
N TRP A 111 7.18 1.02 4.80
CA TRP A 111 7.19 -0.26 4.09
C TRP A 111 7.88 -0.15 2.74
N ASN A 112 8.39 -1.28 2.25
CA ASN A 112 8.71 -1.45 0.84
C ASN A 112 7.43 -1.42 0.00
N TRP A 113 7.58 -1.06 -1.28
CA TRP A 113 6.48 -1.14 -2.25
C TRP A 113 5.95 -2.58 -2.36
N PRO A 114 4.62 -2.76 -2.53
CA PRO A 114 4.03 -4.09 -2.62
C PRO A 114 4.44 -4.79 -3.92
N ASP A 115 4.76 -6.07 -3.82
CA ASP A 115 5.02 -6.94 -4.97
C ASP A 115 3.77 -7.14 -5.82
N VAL A 116 2.58 -7.00 -5.24
CA VAL A 116 1.30 -7.29 -5.91
C VAL A 116 0.23 -6.33 -5.43
N VAL A 117 -0.61 -5.87 -6.35
CA VAL A 117 -1.85 -5.15 -6.01
C VAL A 117 -3.02 -5.84 -6.70
N ILE A 118 -3.97 -6.31 -5.90
CA ILE A 118 -5.19 -7.00 -6.34
C ILE A 118 -6.35 -6.05 -6.08
N GLY A 119 -7.15 -5.76 -7.10
CA GLY A 119 -8.29 -4.84 -6.96
C GLY A 119 -9.57 -5.40 -7.55
N HIS A 120 -10.69 -5.24 -6.84
CA HIS A 120 -12.02 -5.61 -7.33
C HIS A 120 -12.85 -4.37 -7.67
N SER A 121 -13.47 -4.36 -8.86
CA SER A 121 -14.33 -3.26 -9.33
C SER A 121 -13.63 -1.89 -9.21
N MET A 122 -14.13 -0.97 -8.37
CA MET A 122 -13.46 0.30 -8.06
C MET A 122 -12.00 0.12 -7.62
N GLY A 123 -11.72 -0.86 -6.75
CA GLY A 123 -10.36 -1.18 -6.33
C GLY A 123 -9.46 -1.63 -7.48
N GLY A 124 -10.03 -2.23 -8.52
CA GLY A 124 -9.28 -2.57 -9.75
C GLY A 124 -8.84 -1.32 -10.52
N LYS A 125 -9.70 -0.31 -10.61
CA LYS A 125 -9.35 1.00 -11.21
C LYS A 125 -8.26 1.70 -10.40
N VAL A 126 -8.35 1.67 -9.07
CA VAL A 126 -7.31 2.22 -8.18
C VAL A 126 -6.00 1.47 -8.35
N ALA A 127 -6.01 0.13 -8.42
CA ALA A 127 -4.81 -0.68 -8.63
C ALA A 127 -4.11 -0.34 -9.96
N LEU A 128 -4.88 -0.18 -11.05
CA LEU A 128 -4.34 0.22 -12.35
C LEU A 128 -3.76 1.62 -12.33
N GLN A 129 -4.47 2.59 -11.72
CA GLN A 129 -3.98 3.94 -11.56
C GLN A 129 -2.69 3.98 -10.73
N PHE A 130 -2.62 3.20 -9.66
CA PHE A 130 -1.44 3.08 -8.80
C PHE A 130 -0.24 2.55 -9.58
N ALA A 131 -0.39 1.45 -10.32
CA ALA A 131 0.68 0.90 -11.16
C ALA A 131 1.14 1.89 -12.24
N GLN A 132 0.21 2.60 -12.88
CA GLN A 132 0.54 3.64 -13.86
C GLN A 132 1.32 4.80 -13.24
N SER A 133 0.96 5.23 -12.04
CA SER A 133 1.62 6.34 -11.34
C SER A 133 3.03 5.92 -10.88
N CYS A 134 3.21 4.67 -10.43
CA CYS A 134 4.53 4.09 -10.17
C CYS A 134 5.41 4.11 -11.43
N SER A 135 4.86 3.69 -12.57
CA SER A 135 5.57 3.68 -13.86
C SER A 135 5.97 5.07 -14.33
N ARG A 136 5.27 6.12 -13.91
CA ARG A 136 5.58 7.52 -14.23
C ARG A 136 6.55 8.17 -13.23
N GLY A 137 6.83 7.52 -12.11
CA GLY A 137 7.66 8.08 -11.04
C GLY A 137 6.95 9.14 -10.21
N ASP A 138 5.61 9.15 -10.17
CA ASP A 138 4.81 10.17 -9.49
C ASP A 138 5.07 10.24 -7.96
N TYR A 139 5.73 9.23 -7.39
CA TYR A 139 6.03 9.11 -5.94
C TYR A 139 7.50 9.40 -5.56
N GLY A 140 8.29 10.03 -6.44
CA GLY A 140 9.55 10.69 -6.05
C GLY A 140 10.83 9.83 -5.99
N GLN A 141 10.73 8.51 -6.06
CA GLN A 141 11.81 7.56 -6.38
C GLN A 141 11.21 6.49 -7.31
N PRO A 142 11.97 5.77 -8.17
CA PRO A 142 11.37 4.72 -8.98
C PRO A 142 10.79 3.68 -8.04
N ALA A 143 9.47 3.76 -7.81
CA ALA A 143 8.71 2.73 -7.16
C ALA A 143 9.00 1.49 -7.97
N GLN A 144 9.79 0.58 -7.40
CA GLN A 144 10.20 -0.63 -8.09
C GLN A 144 8.90 -1.34 -8.43
N LEU A 145 8.54 -1.29 -9.72
CA LEU A 145 7.33 -1.93 -10.21
C LEU A 145 7.38 -3.39 -9.74
N PRO A 146 6.23 -3.99 -9.36
CA PRO A 146 6.09 -5.44 -9.29
C PRO A 146 6.90 -6.06 -10.41
N LYS A 147 7.93 -6.86 -10.08
CA LYS A 147 8.94 -7.33 -11.04
C LYS A 147 8.25 -7.63 -12.37
N GLN A 148 8.57 -6.87 -13.42
CA GLN A 148 7.96 -7.15 -14.71
C GLN A 148 8.68 -8.39 -15.24
N GLY A 149 8.07 -9.56 -15.08
CA GLY A 149 8.51 -10.75 -15.80
C GLY A 149 8.52 -10.42 -17.29
N SER A 150 9.65 -10.67 -17.95
CA SER A 150 9.90 -10.45 -19.36
C SER A 150 8.94 -11.26 -20.24
N CYS A 151 7.70 -10.80 -20.36
CA CYS A 151 6.75 -11.27 -21.35
C CYS A 151 5.73 -10.15 -21.52
N GLY A 152 5.94 -9.30 -22.53
CA GLY A 152 5.05 -8.20 -22.82
C GLY A 152 3.65 -8.70 -23.10
N PHE A 153 2.69 -8.38 -22.24
CA PHE A 153 1.27 -8.32 -22.59
C PHE A 153 0.51 -7.54 -21.50
N TRP A 154 0.08 -6.33 -21.86
CA TRP A 154 -0.93 -5.58 -21.11
C TRP A 154 -2.27 -6.31 -21.29
N THR A 155 -3.01 -6.56 -20.22
CA THR A 155 -4.38 -7.06 -20.40
C THR A 155 -5.32 -6.56 -19.32
N LEU A 156 -6.19 -5.66 -19.75
CA LEU A 156 -7.43 -5.23 -19.12
C LEU A 156 -8.47 -6.35 -19.30
N PHE A 157 -9.24 -6.71 -18.27
CA PHE A 157 -10.49 -7.46 -18.49
C PHE A 157 -11.57 -7.07 -17.49
N GLN A 158 -12.70 -6.60 -18.04
CA GLN A 158 -14.00 -6.61 -17.37
C GLN A 158 -14.57 -8.04 -17.43
N GLY A 159 -15.18 -8.50 -16.33
CA GLY A 159 -16.06 -9.67 -16.33
C GLY A 159 -15.48 -10.94 -15.69
N LYS A 160 -15.97 -11.23 -14.48
CA LYS A 160 -16.20 -12.55 -13.88
C LYS A 160 -15.15 -13.68 -14.07
N TRP A 161 -13.84 -13.44 -14.06
CA TRP A 161 -12.83 -14.51 -13.96
C TRP A 161 -11.54 -14.16 -13.17
N ALA A 162 -11.54 -13.04 -12.43
CA ALA A 162 -10.32 -12.40 -11.89
C ALA A 162 -9.47 -13.23 -10.91
N VAL A 163 -9.96 -14.35 -10.38
CA VAL A 163 -9.22 -15.12 -9.37
C VAL A 163 -8.22 -16.11 -9.98
N LYS A 164 -8.48 -16.68 -11.16
CA LYS A 164 -7.65 -17.77 -11.69
C LYS A 164 -6.30 -17.30 -12.25
N ILE A 165 -6.28 -16.16 -12.95
CA ILE A 165 -5.07 -15.64 -13.62
C ILE A 165 -4.09 -15.00 -12.63
N VAL A 166 -4.58 -14.39 -11.54
CA VAL A 166 -3.73 -13.86 -10.47
C VAL A 166 -2.92 -15.00 -9.83
N MET A 167 -3.56 -16.12 -9.51
CA MET A 167 -2.87 -17.28 -8.89
C MET A 167 -1.76 -17.85 -9.77
N GLU A 168 -2.00 -17.97 -11.07
CA GLU A 168 -1.06 -18.60 -12.00
C GLU A 168 0.16 -17.68 -12.27
N LYS A 169 -0.05 -16.36 -12.35
CA LYS A 169 1.05 -15.38 -12.43
C LYS A 169 1.81 -15.27 -11.11
N LEU A 170 1.14 -15.32 -9.96
CA LEU A 170 1.79 -15.28 -8.64
C LEU A 170 2.67 -16.49 -8.37
N ARG A 171 2.29 -17.68 -8.86
CA ARG A 171 3.17 -18.87 -8.80
C ARG A 171 4.43 -18.68 -9.64
N LYS A 172 4.33 -18.09 -10.84
CA LYS A 172 5.49 -17.82 -11.71
C LYS A 172 6.45 -16.77 -11.14
N PHE A 173 5.99 -15.87 -10.28
CA PHE A 173 6.84 -14.90 -9.58
C PHE A 173 7.72 -15.51 -8.47
N CYS A 174 7.38 -16.70 -8.00
CA CYS A 174 8.03 -17.35 -6.85
C CYS A 174 8.87 -18.58 -7.20
N ILE A 175 8.97 -18.93 -8.49
CA ILE A 175 9.85 -20.00 -8.97
C ILE A 175 11.13 -19.31 -9.49
N PRO A 176 12.32 -19.68 -8.98
CA PRO A 176 13.59 -19.09 -9.41
C PRO A 176 13.87 -19.28 -10.90
#